data_AF-E6Q283-F1
#
_entry.id   AF-E6Q283-F1
#
_cell.length_a   1.000
_cell.length_b   1.000
_cell.length_c   1.000
_cell.angle_alpha   90.00
_cell.angle_beta   90.00
_cell.angle_gamma   90.00
#
_symmetry.space_group_name_H-M   'P 1'
#
loop_
_entity.id
_entity.type
_entity.pdbx_description
1 polymer ?
#
loop_
_entity_poly.entity_id
_entity_poly.type
_entity_poly.pdbx_seq_one_letter_code
_entity_poly.pdbx_strand_id
1 'polypeptide(L)'
;MEQQPEERDVVEHGGHVGSFDRFAAALALGERIMFVFVGLLLFVAAVALAIHGVREAIALFTVGGDTLIASTAHFIDLILLILMISEITYTVVISIRGRGLSAIPFLLIAIIATVRRVLVITIQEIHPAAPKGLSWISKSSVDLLALSLVCVLFVVAIIVLQRHPKSARLPKE
;
A
#
# COMPACT_ATOMS: atom_id res chain seq x y z
N MET A 1 63.41 20.48 -41.62
CA MET A 1 62.12 20.05 -42.18
C MET A 1 61.63 18.90 -41.32
N GLU A 2 61.31 19.18 -40.06
CA GLU A 2 59.96 19.55 -39.61
C GLU A 2 58.95 18.45 -39.95
N GLN A 3 58.56 17.69 -38.92
CA GLN A 3 57.19 17.74 -38.43
C GLN A 3 57.13 17.15 -37.01
N GLN A 4 56.73 18.02 -36.09
CA GLN A 4 56.42 17.78 -34.69
C GLN A 4 55.04 17.09 -34.55
N PRO A 5 54.70 16.58 -33.35
CA PRO A 5 53.73 15.50 -33.15
C PRO A 5 52.28 15.98 -33.27
N GLU A 6 51.41 15.14 -33.80
CA GLU A 6 49.96 15.34 -33.76
C GLU A 6 49.47 15.08 -32.32
N GLU A 7 49.60 16.11 -31.49
CA GLU A 7 48.89 16.25 -30.22
C GLU A 7 47.39 16.23 -30.54
N ARG A 8 46.80 15.04 -30.45
CA ARG A 8 45.35 14.90 -30.43
C ARG A 8 44.86 15.56 -29.15
N ASP A 9 44.41 16.79 -29.30
CA ASP A 9 43.52 17.47 -28.38
C ASP A 9 42.33 16.55 -28.10
N VAL A 10 42.43 15.80 -27.01
CA VAL A 10 41.29 15.21 -26.33
C VAL A 10 40.54 16.40 -25.75
N VAL A 11 39.63 16.94 -26.55
CA VAL A 11 38.64 17.91 -26.10
C VAL A 11 37.78 17.20 -25.04
N GLU A 12 38.19 17.30 -23.78
CA GLU A 12 37.34 17.06 -22.63
C GLU A 12 36.18 18.07 -22.72
N HIS A 13 35.07 17.63 -23.30
CA HIS A 13 33.80 18.34 -23.19
C HIS A 13 33.26 18.21 -21.75
N GLY A 14 33.87 18.96 -20.84
CA GLY A 14 33.39 19.23 -19.49
C GLY A 14 32.19 20.18 -19.50
N GLY A 15 31.06 19.73 -20.06
CA GLY A 15 29.87 20.55 -20.28
C GLY A 15 28.60 19.98 -19.63
N HIS A 16 28.31 20.45 -18.41
CA HIS A 16 26.95 20.64 -17.88
C HIS A 16 26.07 19.41 -17.51
N VAL A 17 26.62 18.40 -16.84
CA VAL A 17 25.81 17.27 -16.27
C VAL A 17 25.39 17.50 -14.79
N GLY A 18 25.89 18.56 -14.13
CA GLY A 18 25.88 18.63 -12.66
C GLY A 18 24.56 19.01 -11.93
N SER A 19 23.57 19.65 -12.58
CA SER A 19 22.39 20.15 -11.84
C SER A 19 21.24 19.14 -11.77
N PHE A 20 20.95 18.45 -12.87
CA PHE A 20 19.87 17.45 -12.93
C PHE A 20 20.22 16.21 -12.10
N ASP A 21 21.48 15.77 -12.11
CA ASP A 21 21.94 14.64 -11.32
C ASP A 21 21.84 14.91 -9.81
N ARG A 22 22.15 16.14 -9.38
CA ARG A 22 22.02 16.55 -7.97
C ARG A 22 20.56 16.64 -7.53
N PHE A 23 19.68 17.09 -8.42
CA PHE A 23 18.24 17.14 -8.15
C PHE A 23 17.64 15.73 -8.07
N ALA A 24 18.01 14.84 -8.99
CA ALA A 24 17.62 13.43 -8.97
C ALA A 24 18.15 12.72 -7.71
N ALA A 25 19.39 12.99 -7.30
CA ALA A 25 19.96 12.46 -6.07
C ALA A 25 19.23 12.96 -4.81
N ALA A 26 18.84 14.23 -4.77
CA ALA A 26 18.06 14.80 -3.67
C ALA A 26 16.66 14.18 -3.57
N LEU A 27 15.98 13.97 -4.72
CA LEU A 27 14.69 13.29 -4.77
C LEU A 27 14.78 11.83 -4.31
N ALA A 28 15.79 11.09 -4.79
CA ALA A 28 16.03 9.71 -4.38
C ALA A 28 16.35 9.57 -2.89
N LEU A 29 17.04 10.56 -2.31
CA LEU A 29 17.29 10.62 -0.87
C LEU A 29 16.00 10.89 -0.09
N GLY A 30 15.19 11.86 -0.54
CA GLY A 30 13.88 12.15 0.04
C GLY A 30 12.93 10.94 0.01
N GLU A 31 12.89 10.23 -1.11
CA GLU A 31 12.13 8.98 -1.28
C GLU A 31 12.54 7.92 -0.24
N ARG A 32 13.86 7.71 -0.07
CA ARG A 32 14.37 6.76 0.94
C ARG A 32 13.98 7.16 2.36
N ILE A 33 14.09 8.45 2.70
CA ILE A 33 13.72 8.94 4.03
C ILE A 33 12.23 8.71 4.28
N MET A 34 11.38 9.05 3.31
CA MET A 34 9.93 8.84 3.41
C MET A 34 9.57 7.37 3.61
N PHE A 35 10.17 6.46 2.83
CA PHE A 35 9.88 5.03 2.99
C PHE A 35 10.34 4.45 4.31
N VAL A 36 11.53 4.83 4.80
CA VAL A 36 12.01 4.41 6.12
C VAL A 36 11.09 4.94 7.21
N PHE A 37 10.69 6.22 7.13
CA PHE A 37 9.80 6.84 8.09
C PHE A 37 8.42 6.17 8.12
N VAL A 38 7.80 5.96 6.96
CA VAL A 38 6.50 5.27 6.84
C VAL A 38 6.58 3.84 7.34
N GLY A 39 7.62 3.09 6.95
CA GLY A 39 7.83 1.72 7.39
C GLY A 39 7.98 1.62 8.91
N LEU A 40 8.74 2.54 9.51
CA LEU A 40 8.91 2.62 10.97
C LEU A 40 7.58 2.93 11.67
N LEU A 41 6.82 3.90 11.17
CA LEU A 41 5.56 4.32 11.77
C LEU A 41 4.53 3.18 11.74
N LEU A 42 4.43 2.48 10.61
CA LEU A 42 3.56 1.31 10.47
C LEU A 42 3.99 0.16 11.38
N PHE A 43 5.30 -0.12 11.48
CA PHE A 43 5.80 -1.17 12.36
C PHE A 43 5.45 -0.90 13.82
N VAL A 44 5.69 0.33 14.31
CA VAL A 44 5.34 0.73 15.68
C VAL A 44 3.82 0.62 15.91
N ALA A 45 3.01 1.09 14.95
CA ALA A 45 1.56 0.97 15.04
C ALA A 45 1.10 -0.50 15.09
N ALA A 46 1.66 -1.37 14.25
CA ALA A 46 1.32 -2.80 14.25
C ALA A 46 1.63 -3.45 15.60
N VAL A 47 2.81 -3.18 16.16
CA VAL A 47 3.21 -3.73 17.47
C VAL A 47 2.31 -3.22 18.58
N ALA A 48 2.04 -1.91 18.64
CA ALA A 48 1.18 -1.31 19.65
C ALA A 48 -0.24 -1.92 19.60
N LEU A 49 -0.78 -2.06 18.39
CA LEU A 49 -2.11 -2.60 18.18
C LEU A 49 -2.19 -4.09 18.49
N ALA A 50 -1.14 -4.86 18.19
CA ALA A 50 -1.04 -6.27 18.57
C ALA A 50 -1.02 -6.46 20.09
N ILE A 51 -0.25 -5.64 20.82
CA ILE A 51 -0.24 -5.66 22.29
C ILE A 51 -1.63 -5.33 22.84
N HIS A 52 -2.31 -4.34 22.26
CA HIS A 52 -3.67 -3.99 22.65
C HIS A 52 -4.64 -5.17 22.42
N GLY A 53 -4.58 -5.81 21.25
CA GLY A 53 -5.40 -6.98 20.94
C GLY A 53 -5.19 -8.17 21.85
N VAL A 54 -3.96 -8.45 22.26
CA VAL A 54 -3.67 -9.51 23.24
C VAL A 54 -4.33 -9.21 24.58
N ARG A 55 -4.31 -7.95 25.04
CA ARG A 55 -4.96 -7.55 26.30
C ARG A 55 -6.48 -7.71 26.22
N GLU A 56 -7.09 -7.30 25.10
CA GLU A 56 -8.52 -7.50 24.87
C GLU A 56 -8.90 -8.98 24.83
N ALA A 57 -8.11 -9.81 24.14
CA ALA A 57 -8.32 -11.26 24.09
C ALA A 57 -8.33 -11.87 25.50
N ILE A 58 -7.34 -11.53 26.33
CA ILE A 58 -7.27 -12.04 27.72
C ILE A 58 -8.50 -11.58 28.52
N ALA A 59 -8.94 -10.33 28.36
CA ALA A 59 -10.13 -9.81 29.05
C ALA A 59 -11.41 -10.57 28.65
N LEU A 60 -11.56 -10.90 27.36
CA LEU A 60 -12.69 -11.68 26.84
C LEU A 60 -12.80 -13.06 27.49
N PHE A 61 -11.67 -13.78 27.62
CA PHE A 61 -11.65 -15.13 28.18
C PHE A 61 -11.77 -15.16 29.71
N THR A 62 -11.42 -14.07 30.40
CA THR A 62 -11.38 -14.03 31.87
C THR A 62 -12.67 -13.51 32.50
N VAL A 63 -13.40 -12.61 31.83
CA VAL A 63 -14.57 -11.93 32.42
C VAL A 63 -15.91 -12.58 32.06
N GLY A 64 -15.98 -13.46 31.05
CA GLY A 64 -17.11 -14.37 30.83
C GLY A 64 -18.51 -13.72 30.78
N GLY A 65 -18.64 -12.53 30.19
CA GLY A 65 -19.89 -11.75 30.19
C GLY A 65 -20.85 -12.02 29.02
N ASP A 66 -22.14 -11.75 29.27
CA ASP A 66 -23.34 -11.98 28.43
C ASP A 66 -23.37 -11.33 27.03
N THR A 67 -22.31 -10.66 26.59
CA THR A 67 -22.23 -9.99 25.27
C THR A 67 -21.12 -10.55 24.39
N LEU A 68 -20.93 -11.88 24.40
CA LEU A 68 -19.91 -12.57 23.59
C LEU A 68 -19.92 -12.14 22.12
N ILE A 69 -21.10 -11.92 21.54
CA ILE A 69 -21.25 -11.53 20.13
C ILE A 69 -20.68 -10.13 19.85
N ALA A 70 -21.10 -9.11 20.61
CA ALA A 70 -20.63 -7.74 20.41
C ALA A 70 -19.12 -7.61 20.70
N SER A 71 -18.66 -8.33 21.74
CA SER A 71 -17.24 -8.36 22.10
C SER A 71 -16.38 -9.08 21.06
N THR A 72 -16.92 -10.12 20.41
CA THR A 72 -16.25 -10.83 19.31
C THR A 72 -16.17 -9.96 18.05
N ALA A 73 -17.23 -9.24 17.70
CA ALA A 73 -17.21 -8.35 16.54
C ALA A 73 -16.16 -7.25 16.67
N HIS A 74 -16.04 -6.63 17.85
CA HIS A 74 -14.99 -5.66 18.16
C HIS A 74 -13.59 -6.27 18.02
N PHE A 75 -13.41 -7.48 18.55
CA PHE A 75 -12.15 -8.20 18.46
C PHE A 75 -11.75 -8.53 17.02
N ILE A 76 -12.70 -8.94 16.17
CA ILE A 76 -12.45 -9.17 14.74
C ILE A 76 -12.08 -7.85 14.05
N ASP A 77 -12.73 -6.73 14.35
CA ASP A 77 -12.37 -5.43 13.77
C ASP A 77 -10.93 -5.03 14.13
N LEU A 78 -10.52 -5.26 15.38
CA LEU A 78 -9.15 -5.03 15.82
C LEU A 78 -8.14 -5.97 15.15
N ILE A 79 -8.47 -7.26 14.99
CA ILE A 79 -7.63 -8.20 14.23
C ILE A 79 -7.52 -7.73 12.78
N LEU A 80 -8.63 -7.37 12.15
CA LEU A 80 -8.63 -6.82 10.80
C LEU A 80 -7.71 -5.60 10.76
N LEU A 81 -7.81 -4.67 11.71
CA LEU A 81 -6.95 -3.48 11.79
C LEU A 81 -5.46 -3.84 11.95
N ILE A 82 -5.11 -4.82 12.78
CA ILE A 82 -3.72 -5.32 12.89
C ILE A 82 -3.25 -5.86 11.54
N LEU A 83 -4.07 -6.69 10.89
CA LEU A 83 -3.76 -7.18 9.55
C LEU A 83 -3.64 -6.02 8.54
N MET A 84 -4.20 -4.83 8.82
CA MET A 84 -4.09 -3.67 7.91
C MET A 84 -2.68 -3.19 7.91
N ILE A 85 -2.22 -2.91 9.12
CA ILE A 85 -0.95 -2.30 9.32
C ILE A 85 0.13 -3.30 8.92
N SER A 86 -0.06 -4.59 9.22
CA SER A 86 0.82 -5.66 8.75
C SER A 86 0.92 -5.70 7.23
N GLU A 87 -0.22 -5.66 6.53
CA GLU A 87 -0.25 -5.70 5.07
C GLU A 87 0.40 -4.45 4.44
N ILE A 88 0.07 -3.26 4.93
CA ILE A 88 0.68 -2.01 4.48
C ILE A 88 2.19 -2.03 4.79
N THR A 89 2.61 -2.56 5.93
CA THR A 89 4.04 -2.72 6.27
C THR A 89 4.73 -3.65 5.28
N TYR A 90 4.17 -4.84 5.03
CA TYR A 90 4.73 -5.80 4.07
C TYR A 90 4.91 -5.17 2.69
N THR A 91 3.93 -4.39 2.27
CA THR A 91 3.90 -3.77 0.95
C THR A 91 4.85 -2.56 0.83
N VAL A 92 5.03 -1.78 1.89
CA VAL A 92 6.09 -0.76 1.98
C VAL A 92 7.47 -1.43 1.94
N VAL A 93 7.66 -2.52 2.68
CA VAL A 93 8.92 -3.29 2.70
C VAL A 93 9.27 -3.85 1.32
N ILE A 94 8.30 -4.38 0.57
CA ILE A 94 8.57 -4.87 -0.78
C ILE A 94 8.80 -3.72 -1.78
N SER A 95 8.14 -2.58 -1.58
CA SER A 95 8.40 -1.35 -2.35
C SER A 95 9.82 -0.81 -2.13
N ILE A 96 10.42 -1.03 -0.96
CA ILE A 96 11.83 -0.65 -0.70
C ILE A 96 12.80 -1.51 -1.53
N ARG A 97 12.43 -2.75 -1.88
CA ARG A 97 13.29 -3.69 -2.61
C ARG A 97 13.24 -3.49 -4.13
N GLY A 98 12.10 -3.10 -4.68
CA GLY A 98 11.97 -2.71 -6.09
C GLY A 98 12.19 -1.21 -6.24
N ARG A 99 13.29 -0.76 -6.84
CA ARG A 99 13.72 0.65 -6.93
C ARG A 99 12.79 1.57 -7.78
N GLY A 100 11.54 1.72 -7.37
CA GLY A 100 10.52 2.59 -7.97
C GLY A 100 9.11 2.00 -7.85
N LEU A 101 8.08 2.87 -7.93
CA LEU A 101 6.67 2.48 -7.94
C LEU A 101 6.34 1.67 -9.20
N SER A 102 6.64 0.37 -9.18
CA SER A 102 6.13 -0.55 -10.19
C SER A 102 4.61 -0.60 -10.04
N ALA A 103 3.89 -0.36 -11.14
CA ALA A 103 2.43 -0.27 -11.12
C ALA A 103 1.76 -1.57 -10.62
N ILE A 104 2.43 -2.72 -10.76
CA ILE A 104 1.93 -4.03 -10.34
C ILE A 104 1.83 -4.17 -8.80
N PRO A 105 2.91 -4.00 -8.00
CA PRO A 105 2.81 -4.06 -6.55
C PRO A 105 1.86 -2.99 -5.98
N PHE A 106 1.79 -1.80 -6.59
CA PHE A 106 0.82 -0.78 -6.18
C PHE A 106 -0.64 -1.23 -6.35
N LEU A 107 -0.97 -1.81 -7.51
CA LEU A 107 -2.32 -2.34 -7.77
C LEU A 107 -2.68 -3.52 -6.84
N LEU A 108 -1.69 -4.35 -6.50
CA LEU A 108 -1.87 -5.47 -5.57
C LEU A 108 -2.21 -4.98 -4.15
N ILE A 109 -1.59 -3.88 -3.71
CA ILE A 109 -1.94 -3.22 -2.44
C ILE A 109 -3.37 -2.70 -2.48
N ALA A 110 -3.74 -2.04 -3.58
CA ALA A 110 -5.05 -1.42 -3.73
C ALA A 110 -6.20 -2.44 -3.66
N ILE A 111 -6.03 -3.62 -4.27
CA ILE A 111 -7.03 -4.69 -4.20
C ILE A 111 -7.12 -5.29 -2.79
N ILE A 112 -5.99 -5.55 -2.12
CA ILE A 112 -6.02 -6.09 -0.74
C ILE A 112 -6.64 -5.08 0.24
N ALA A 113 -6.33 -3.79 0.10
CA ALA A 113 -6.96 -2.73 0.87
C ALA A 113 -8.48 -2.67 0.66
N THR A 114 -8.94 -2.92 -0.57
CA THR A 114 -10.37 -2.97 -0.91
C THR A 114 -11.06 -4.18 -0.27
N VAL A 115 -10.46 -5.37 -0.39
CA VAL A 115 -10.98 -6.61 0.25
C VAL A 115 -11.14 -6.42 1.76
N ARG A 116 -10.15 -5.79 2.40
CA ARG A 116 -10.22 -5.41 3.81
C ARG A 116 -11.43 -4.56 4.16
N ARG A 117 -11.75 -3.54 3.37
CA ARG A 117 -12.87 -2.63 3.65
C ARG A 117 -14.22 -3.35 3.46
N VAL A 118 -14.30 -4.31 2.53
CA VAL A 118 -15.47 -5.18 2.38
C VAL A 118 -15.71 -5.99 3.67
N LEU A 119 -14.67 -6.58 4.25
CA LEU A 119 -14.78 -7.38 5.49
C LEU A 119 -15.26 -6.55 6.68
N VAL A 120 -14.68 -5.36 6.89
CA VAL A 120 -15.06 -4.45 7.99
C VAL A 120 -16.53 -4.02 7.88
N ILE A 121 -16.96 -3.58 6.69
CA ILE A 121 -18.35 -3.13 6.51
C ILE A 121 -19.33 -4.29 6.72
N THR A 122 -18.99 -5.50 6.25
CA THR A 122 -19.85 -6.68 6.42
C THR A 122 -20.06 -7.00 7.90
N ILE A 123 -19.01 -6.94 8.74
CA ILE A 123 -19.12 -7.16 10.19
C ILE A 123 -20.00 -6.09 10.85
N GLN A 124 -19.84 -4.83 10.44
CA GLN A 124 -20.62 -3.70 10.97
C GLN A 124 -22.11 -3.79 10.61
N GLU A 125 -22.44 -4.37 9.45
CA GLU A 125 -23.84 -4.61 9.06
C GLU A 125 -24.49 -5.75 9.83
N ILE A 126 -23.74 -6.80 10.19
CA ILE A 126 -24.25 -7.93 10.96
C ILE A 126 -24.44 -7.54 12.45
N HIS A 127 -23.66 -6.59 12.95
CA HIS A 127 -23.71 -6.10 14.34
C HIS A 127 -23.98 -4.59 14.40
N PRO A 128 -25.21 -4.14 14.08
CA PRO A 128 -25.53 -2.72 14.15
C PRO A 128 -25.42 -2.23 15.60
N ALA A 129 -24.43 -1.37 15.87
CA ALA A 129 -24.21 -0.75 17.18
C ALA A 129 -25.35 0.20 17.61
N ALA A 130 -26.32 0.46 16.73
CA ALA A 130 -27.51 1.27 17.00
C ALA A 130 -28.73 0.75 16.23
N PRO A 131 -29.96 0.84 16.76
CA PRO A 131 -31.17 0.53 16.02
C PRO A 131 -31.30 1.50 14.85
N LYS A 132 -31.17 0.99 13.61
CA LYS A 132 -31.32 1.81 12.41
C LYS A 132 -32.80 2.16 12.25
N GLY A 133 -33.13 3.45 12.35
CA GLY A 133 -34.45 3.97 12.01
C GLY A 133 -34.81 3.62 10.55
N LEU A 134 -36.11 3.49 10.29
CA LEU A 134 -36.71 3.03 9.04
C LEU A 134 -36.44 3.98 7.86
N SER A 135 -35.19 4.08 7.41
CA SER A 135 -34.82 4.67 6.12
C SER A 135 -34.34 3.55 5.21
N TRP A 136 -35.06 3.33 4.11
CA TRP A 136 -34.80 2.26 3.12
C TRP A 136 -33.42 2.34 2.45
N ILE A 137 -32.70 3.45 2.64
CA ILE A 137 -31.31 3.65 2.21
C ILE A 137 -30.48 3.96 3.46
N SER A 138 -29.90 2.93 4.06
CA SER A 138 -28.93 3.10 5.13
C SER A 138 -27.61 3.61 4.55
N LYS A 139 -26.89 4.47 5.27
CA LYS A 139 -25.56 4.97 4.87
C LYS A 139 -24.59 3.85 4.46
N SER A 140 -24.65 2.70 5.13
CA SER A 140 -23.85 1.53 4.79
C SER A 140 -24.13 0.94 3.41
N SER A 141 -25.36 1.04 2.89
CA SER A 141 -25.69 0.56 1.54
C SER A 141 -24.99 1.39 0.47
N VAL A 142 -24.86 2.70 0.70
CA VAL A 142 -24.12 3.61 -0.19
C VAL A 142 -22.62 3.33 -0.11
N ASP A 143 -22.07 3.13 1.09
CA ASP A 143 -20.66 2.79 1.28
C ASP A 143 -20.28 1.48 0.59
N LEU A 144 -21.13 0.44 0.68
CA LEU A 144 -20.93 -0.84 0.00
C LEU A 144 -20.97 -0.71 -1.53
N LEU A 145 -21.88 0.11 -2.05
CA LEU A 145 -22.02 0.35 -3.50
C LEU A 145 -20.80 1.11 -4.03
N ALA A 146 -20.36 2.15 -3.33
CA ALA A 146 -19.15 2.89 -3.67
C ALA A 146 -17.91 1.98 -3.66
N LEU A 147 -17.81 1.10 -2.66
CA LEU A 147 -16.68 0.18 -2.57
C LEU A 147 -16.69 -0.88 -3.67
N SER A 148 -17.87 -1.38 -4.04
CA SER A 148 -18.04 -2.28 -5.19
C SER A 148 -17.59 -1.62 -6.49
N LEU A 149 -17.97 -0.35 -6.71
CA LEU A 149 -17.54 0.42 -7.88
C LEU A 149 -16.02 0.59 -7.92
N VAL A 150 -15.38 0.93 -6.79
CA VAL A 150 -13.91 1.02 -6.69
C VAL A 150 -13.23 -0.31 -6.99
N CYS A 151 -13.80 -1.42 -6.49
CA CYS A 151 -13.32 -2.77 -6.78
C CYS A 151 -13.31 -3.05 -8.30
N VAL A 152 -14.42 -2.75 -8.98
CA VAL A 152 -14.55 -2.91 -10.44
C VAL A 152 -13.52 -2.05 -11.18
N LEU A 153 -13.34 -0.80 -10.77
CA LEU A 153 -12.32 0.09 -11.36
C LEU A 153 -10.91 -0.46 -11.20
N PHE A 154 -10.54 -0.99 -10.03
CA PHE A 154 -9.23 -1.63 -9.84
C PHE A 154 -9.06 -2.87 -10.70
N VAL A 155 -10.08 -3.72 -10.81
CA VAL A 155 -10.03 -4.91 -11.68
C VAL A 155 -9.84 -4.50 -13.15
N VAL A 156 -10.58 -3.48 -13.63
CA VAL A 156 -10.40 -2.95 -14.99
C VAL A 156 -8.99 -2.39 -15.18
N ALA A 157 -8.47 -1.62 -14.23
CA ALA A 157 -7.11 -1.09 -14.28
C ALA A 157 -6.07 -2.22 -14.34
N ILE A 158 -6.24 -3.28 -13.55
CA ILE A 158 -5.37 -4.47 -13.57
C ILE A 158 -5.42 -5.13 -14.96
N ILE A 159 -6.61 -5.37 -15.50
CA ILE A 159 -6.78 -6.01 -16.81
C ILE A 159 -6.12 -5.18 -17.91
N VAL A 160 -6.29 -3.86 -17.90
CA VAL A 160 -5.67 -2.96 -18.88
C VAL A 160 -4.13 -2.98 -18.75
N LEU A 161 -3.61 -2.93 -17.52
CA LEU A 161 -2.17 -2.94 -17.27
C LEU A 161 -1.51 -4.29 -17.67
N GLN A 162 -2.20 -5.41 -17.44
CA GLN A 162 -1.70 -6.74 -17.79
C GLN A 162 -1.73 -7.03 -19.31
N ARG A 163 -2.51 -6.26 -20.09
CA ARG A 163 -2.61 -6.43 -21.56
C ARG A 163 -1.44 -5.83 -22.35
N HIS A 164 -0.50 -5.17 -21.70
CA HIS A 164 0.71 -4.64 -22.36
C HIS A 164 2.01 -5.33 -21.89
N PRO A 165 2.22 -6.64 -22.18
CA PRO A 165 3.58 -7.17 -22.17
C PRO A 165 4.35 -6.49 -23.30
N LYS A 166 5.36 -5.68 -22.98
CA LYS A 166 6.24 -5.05 -23.97
C LYS A 166 6.83 -6.16 -24.85
N SER A 167 6.35 -6.22 -26.09
CA SER A 167 6.91 -7.06 -27.14
C SER A 167 8.28 -6.50 -27.51
N ALA A 168 9.32 -6.93 -26.79
CA ALA A 168 10.69 -6.74 -27.21
C ALA A 168 10.94 -7.63 -28.43
N ARG A 169 10.64 -7.09 -29.62
CA ARG A 169 11.10 -7.62 -30.90
C ARG A 169 12.63 -7.62 -30.88
N LEU A 170 13.24 -8.80 -30.80
CA LEU A 170 14.63 -8.99 -31.20
C LEU A 170 14.67 -9.07 -32.74
N PRO A 171 15.55 -8.31 -33.42
CA PRO A 171 15.81 -8.50 -34.84
C PRO A 171 16.40 -9.90 -35.03
N LYS A 172 15.83 -10.68 -35.95
CA LYS A 172 16.52 -11.86 -36.49
C LYS A 172 17.31 -11.38 -37.69
N GLU A 173 18.62 -11.53 -37.61
CA GLU A 173 19.53 -11.49 -38.76
C GLU A 173 19.21 -12.61 -39.75
#